data_AF-A0A367L5I3-F1
#
_entry.id   AF-A0A367L5I3-F1
#
_cell.length_a   1.000
_cell.length_b   1.000
_cell.length_c   1.000
_cell.angle_alpha   90.00
_cell.angle_beta   90.00
_cell.angle_gamma   90.00
#
_symmetry.space_group_name_H-M   'P 1'
#
loop_
_entity.id
_entity.type
_entity.pdbx_description
1 polymer ?
#
loop_
_entity_poly.entity_id
_entity_poly.type
_entity_poly.pdbx_seq_one_letter_code
_entity_poly.pdbx_strand_id
1 'polypeptide(L)'
;MLLLASLASPSLAALGDGFIAQSQWSFKTAPPEGLDDIAFPFNIRNAPRKKGFYFAQQFDFTNNADFAYCGLQPQEDENGKPMIRALFSSFQRGSDTNDPNCSYGADGGPGISCAVKISASYEPTYFIRISSAGDGGNRTWRGTLIEHGNGKETHIGEWTLPEAGKIRSNFIGLVEYFPWNLDPDECSRLPRTEVSFGHPTSETCGAQGGEITETASVTDGR
;
A
#
# COMPACT_ATOMS: atom_id res chain seq x y z
N MET A 1 -9.25 -48.81 -9.39
CA MET A 1 -10.09 -47.64 -9.75
C MET A 1 -9.72 -46.54 -8.78
N LEU A 2 -8.73 -45.71 -9.13
CA LEU A 2 -8.29 -44.57 -8.30
C LEU A 2 -9.22 -43.40 -8.60
N LEU A 3 -9.97 -42.94 -7.59
CA LEU A 3 -10.64 -41.64 -7.65
C LEU A 3 -9.59 -40.55 -7.47
N LEU A 4 -9.35 -39.76 -8.52
CA LEU A 4 -8.71 -38.45 -8.40
C LEU A 4 -9.70 -37.52 -7.71
N ALA A 5 -9.47 -37.21 -6.43
CA ALA A 5 -10.10 -36.08 -5.78
C ALA A 5 -9.48 -34.81 -6.38
N SER A 6 -10.25 -34.14 -7.25
CA SER A 6 -9.94 -32.78 -7.68
C SER A 6 -9.98 -31.91 -6.42
N LEU A 7 -8.82 -31.41 -6.00
CA LEU A 7 -8.73 -30.29 -5.08
C LEU A 7 -9.26 -29.08 -5.86
N ALA A 8 -10.52 -28.76 -5.66
CA ALA A 8 -11.03 -27.44 -6.01
C ALA A 8 -10.23 -26.44 -5.19
N SER A 9 -9.36 -25.67 -5.83
CA SER A 9 -8.77 -24.48 -5.21
C SER A 9 -9.92 -23.63 -4.66
N PRO A 10 -9.89 -23.21 -3.38
CA PRO A 10 -10.89 -22.28 -2.89
C PRO A 10 -10.79 -21.02 -3.77
N SER A 11 -11.85 -20.75 -4.51
CA SER A 11 -12.01 -19.50 -5.23
C SER A 11 -11.87 -18.36 -4.24
N LEU A 12 -11.03 -17.37 -4.55
CA LEU A 12 -10.83 -16.13 -3.79
C LEU A 12 -12.08 -15.21 -3.77
N ALA A 13 -13.27 -15.75 -4.03
CA ALA A 13 -14.50 -14.99 -4.25
C ALA A 13 -15.25 -14.60 -2.97
N ALA A 14 -14.57 -14.44 -1.82
CA ALA A 14 -15.20 -14.03 -0.56
C ALA A 14 -14.45 -12.92 0.18
N LEU A 15 -13.76 -12.04 -0.57
CA LEU A 15 -13.29 -10.74 -0.07
C LEU A 15 -13.95 -9.55 -0.81
N GLY A 16 -14.94 -9.79 -1.68
CA GLY A 16 -15.80 -8.72 -2.23
C GLY A 16 -16.64 -8.15 -1.09
N ASP A 17 -16.64 -6.85 -0.84
CA ASP A 17 -17.48 -5.92 -1.60
C ASP A 17 -16.90 -4.48 -1.69
N GLY A 18 -15.66 -4.24 -1.24
CA GLY A 18 -15.01 -2.91 -1.24
C GLY A 18 -13.82 -2.71 -2.17
N PHE A 19 -13.28 -3.81 -2.72
CA PHE A 19 -12.16 -3.77 -3.65
C PHE A 19 -12.66 -3.45 -5.05
N ILE A 20 -12.29 -2.27 -5.54
CA ILE A 20 -12.74 -1.77 -6.85
C ILE A 20 -11.78 -2.19 -7.96
N ALA A 21 -10.49 -2.23 -7.65
CA ALA A 21 -9.47 -2.67 -8.59
C ALA A 21 -8.28 -3.28 -7.85
N GLN A 22 -7.63 -4.23 -8.50
CA GLN A 22 -6.37 -4.81 -8.06
C GLN A 22 -5.31 -4.67 -9.16
N SER A 23 -4.08 -4.44 -8.72
CA SER A 23 -2.90 -4.52 -9.57
C SER A 23 -1.90 -5.50 -8.97
N GLN A 24 -1.01 -6.02 -9.78
CA GLN A 24 0.18 -6.72 -9.32
C GLN A 24 1.40 -5.87 -9.63
N TRP A 25 2.39 -5.91 -8.74
CA TRP A 25 3.69 -5.29 -8.98
C TRP A 25 4.80 -6.31 -8.77
N SER A 26 5.89 -6.15 -9.50
CA SER A 26 7.04 -7.05 -9.44
C SER A 26 8.32 -6.36 -9.90
N PHE A 27 9.47 -6.99 -9.67
CA PHE A 27 10.74 -6.66 -10.33
C PHE A 27 11.18 -7.80 -11.23
N LYS A 28 11.61 -7.49 -12.46
CA LYS A 28 12.17 -8.48 -13.41
C LYS A 28 13.39 -9.20 -12.87
N THR A 29 14.24 -8.47 -12.16
CA THR A 29 15.36 -9.04 -11.40
C THR A 29 15.37 -8.43 -10.01
N ALA A 30 15.65 -9.26 -9.00
CA ALA A 30 15.89 -8.82 -7.64
C ALA A 30 16.80 -9.85 -6.95
N PRO A 31 17.55 -9.44 -5.92
CA PRO A 31 18.32 -10.40 -5.12
C PRO A 31 17.39 -11.41 -4.44
N PRO A 32 17.77 -12.70 -4.36
CA PRO A 32 16.95 -13.74 -3.75
C PRO A 32 16.68 -13.48 -2.26
N GLU A 33 17.55 -12.73 -1.59
CA GLU A 33 17.36 -12.31 -0.20
C GLU A 33 16.29 -11.24 -0.02
N GLY A 34 15.86 -10.55 -1.08
CA GLY A 34 14.86 -9.47 -1.06
C GLY A 34 15.45 -8.06 -1.20
N LEU A 35 14.58 -7.06 -1.09
CA LEU A 35 14.86 -5.63 -1.25
C LEU A 35 15.10 -4.95 0.10
N ASP A 36 16.09 -4.07 0.16
CA ASP A 36 16.39 -3.19 1.30
C ASP A 36 15.54 -1.91 1.28
N ASP A 37 14.99 -1.58 0.10
CA ASP A 37 14.09 -0.46 -0.12
C ASP A 37 13.15 -0.68 -1.30
N ILE A 38 12.04 0.03 -1.31
CA ILE A 38 11.13 0.14 -2.46
C ILE A 38 10.42 1.48 -2.43
N ALA A 39 10.18 2.08 -3.59
CA ALA A 39 9.41 3.30 -3.73
C ALA A 39 8.25 3.10 -4.72
N PHE A 40 7.05 3.43 -4.26
CA PHE A 40 5.81 3.32 -5.04
C PHE A 40 5.31 4.69 -5.48
N PRO A 41 5.17 4.96 -6.79
CA PRO A 41 4.60 6.20 -7.30
C PRO A 41 3.07 6.16 -7.35
N PHE A 42 2.44 7.22 -6.86
CA PHE A 42 1.00 7.46 -6.86
C PHE A 42 0.69 8.82 -7.48
N ASN A 43 -0.17 8.87 -8.49
CA ASN A 43 -0.76 10.12 -8.96
C ASN A 43 -2.27 10.11 -8.72
N ILE A 44 -2.76 11.08 -7.94
CA ILE A 44 -4.16 11.16 -7.52
C ILE A 44 -4.85 12.42 -8.06
N ARG A 45 -4.32 13.04 -9.13
CA ARG A 45 -4.80 14.33 -9.67
C ARG A 45 -6.31 14.37 -9.87
N ASN A 46 -6.87 13.28 -10.36
CA ASN A 46 -8.27 13.14 -10.72
C ASN A 46 -9.12 12.46 -9.65
N ALA A 47 -8.55 12.18 -8.46
CA ALA A 47 -9.29 11.63 -7.34
C ALA A 47 -10.19 12.69 -6.68
N PRO A 48 -11.34 12.29 -6.11
CA PRO A 48 -12.23 13.22 -5.44
C PRO A 48 -11.59 13.82 -4.18
N ARG A 49 -11.94 15.06 -3.86
CA ARG A 49 -11.57 15.76 -2.62
C ARG A 49 -12.50 15.38 -1.47
N LYS A 50 -12.55 14.08 -1.21
CA LYS A 50 -13.42 13.44 -0.23
C LYS A 50 -12.75 12.22 0.35
N LYS A 51 -13.05 11.94 1.62
CA LYS A 51 -12.70 10.68 2.25
C LYS A 51 -13.51 9.53 1.63
N GLY A 52 -12.88 8.35 1.53
CA GLY A 52 -13.58 7.11 1.18
C GLY A 52 -12.73 6.14 0.36
N PHE A 53 -11.72 6.62 -0.36
CA PHE A 53 -10.82 5.75 -1.12
C PHE A 53 -9.49 5.55 -0.42
N TYR A 54 -8.94 4.35 -0.55
CA TYR A 54 -7.57 4.05 -0.27
C TYR A 54 -6.88 3.48 -1.51
N PHE A 55 -5.82 4.17 -1.96
CA PHE A 55 -4.97 3.71 -3.05
C PHE A 55 -3.69 3.15 -2.44
N ALA A 56 -3.53 1.83 -2.45
CA ALA A 56 -2.50 1.18 -1.68
C ALA A 56 -1.66 0.21 -2.50
N GLN A 57 -0.41 0.07 -2.07
CA GLN A 57 0.49 -1.00 -2.46
C GLN A 57 0.76 -1.83 -1.21
N GLN A 58 0.44 -3.12 -1.29
CA GLN A 58 0.78 -4.08 -0.25
C GLN A 58 2.15 -4.70 -0.58
N PHE A 59 2.85 -5.18 0.44
CA PHE A 59 4.15 -5.87 0.33
C PHE A 59 4.35 -6.76 1.55
N ASP A 60 5.15 -7.81 1.43
CA ASP A 60 5.49 -8.71 2.52
C ASP A 60 7.01 -8.85 2.70
N PHE A 61 7.42 -9.61 3.72
CA PHE A 61 8.81 -9.77 4.11
C PHE A 61 9.22 -11.24 4.10
N THR A 62 10.50 -11.53 3.85
CA THR A 62 11.01 -12.90 3.73
C THR A 62 10.77 -13.78 4.97
N ASN A 63 10.92 -13.22 6.17
CA ASN A 63 10.83 -13.94 7.46
C ASN A 63 9.63 -13.55 8.33
N ASN A 64 8.61 -12.91 7.75
CA ASN A 64 7.42 -12.53 8.51
C ASN A 64 6.17 -13.07 7.81
N ALA A 65 5.12 -13.36 8.58
CA ALA A 65 3.99 -14.17 8.09
C ALA A 65 2.94 -13.36 7.34
N ASP A 66 2.68 -12.13 7.80
CA ASP A 66 1.62 -11.28 7.26
C ASP A 66 2.19 -10.29 6.22
N PHE A 67 1.37 -9.35 5.76
CA PHE A 67 1.81 -8.29 4.85
C PHE A 67 1.88 -6.94 5.58
N ALA A 68 2.30 -5.93 4.84
CA ALA A 68 2.27 -4.53 5.17
C ALA A 68 1.69 -3.77 3.98
N TYR A 69 1.29 -2.52 4.19
CA TYR A 69 0.89 -1.65 3.09
C TYR A 69 1.44 -0.25 3.24
N CYS A 70 1.43 0.48 2.13
CA CYS A 70 1.50 1.93 2.12
C CYS A 70 0.55 2.50 1.08
N GLY A 71 0.16 3.76 1.23
CA GLY A 71 -0.68 4.39 0.22
C GLY A 71 -1.20 5.76 0.59
N LEU A 72 -2.09 6.28 -0.26
CA LEU A 72 -2.72 7.58 -0.13
C LEU A 72 -4.24 7.46 -0.02
N GLN A 73 -4.81 8.25 0.89
CA GLN A 73 -6.24 8.48 1.00
C GLN A 73 -6.54 9.94 0.68
N PRO A 74 -7.30 10.23 -0.39
CA PRO A 74 -7.89 11.54 -0.60
C PRO A 74 -8.71 11.97 0.63
N GLN A 75 -8.73 13.27 0.92
CA GLN A 75 -9.48 13.85 2.04
C GLN A 75 -10.32 15.04 1.56
N GLU A 76 -11.27 15.46 2.38
CA GLU A 76 -11.92 16.76 2.24
C GLU A 76 -10.91 17.91 2.39
N ASP A 77 -11.20 19.03 1.73
CA ASP A 77 -10.41 20.25 1.90
C ASP A 77 -10.55 20.80 3.33
N GLU A 78 -9.45 21.26 3.93
CA GLU A 78 -9.43 21.91 5.23
C GLU A 78 -8.97 23.35 5.08
N ASN A 79 -9.75 24.31 5.59
CA ASN A 79 -9.48 25.74 5.46
C ASN A 79 -9.25 26.17 3.98
N GLY A 80 -10.02 25.57 3.07
CA GLY A 80 -9.93 25.82 1.63
C GLY A 80 -8.68 25.23 0.97
N LYS A 81 -7.97 24.32 1.65
CA LYS A 81 -6.74 23.70 1.13
C LYS A 81 -6.91 22.20 0.89
N PRO A 82 -6.29 21.68 -0.19
CA PRO A 82 -6.09 20.25 -0.38
C PRO A 82 -5.56 19.51 0.82
N MET A 83 -6.14 18.34 1.14
CA MET A 83 -5.62 17.45 2.17
C MET A 83 -5.39 16.04 1.60
N ILE A 84 -4.26 15.44 1.94
CA ILE A 84 -3.92 14.05 1.64
C ILE A 84 -3.57 13.36 2.95
N ARG A 85 -4.08 12.14 3.17
CA ARG A 85 -3.60 11.27 4.25
C ARG A 85 -2.73 10.16 3.67
N ALA A 86 -1.47 10.10 4.10
CA ALA A 86 -0.54 9.02 3.74
C ALA A 86 -0.48 8.00 4.87
N LEU A 87 -0.43 6.72 4.52
CA LEU A 87 -0.41 5.60 5.46
C LEU A 87 0.77 4.69 5.17
N PHE A 88 1.27 4.08 6.23
CA PHE A 88 2.28 3.02 6.22
C PHE A 88 1.98 2.09 7.40
N SER A 89 1.65 0.83 7.17
CA SER A 89 1.19 -0.07 8.24
C SER A 89 1.74 -1.48 8.04
N SER A 90 1.98 -2.16 9.16
CA SER A 90 2.38 -3.57 9.24
C SER A 90 1.25 -4.35 9.91
N PHE A 91 0.87 -5.50 9.36
CA PHE A 91 -0.08 -6.43 10.01
C PHE A 91 0.63 -7.46 10.89
N GLN A 92 1.95 -7.41 10.96
CA GLN A 92 2.76 -8.39 11.67
C GLN A 92 2.49 -8.32 13.16
N ARG A 93 2.01 -9.43 13.72
CA ARG A 93 1.90 -9.57 15.17
C ARG A 93 3.27 -9.44 15.83
N GLY A 94 3.35 -8.61 16.87
CA GLY A 94 4.61 -8.38 17.59
C GLY A 94 5.51 -7.32 16.97
N SER A 95 5.03 -6.60 15.94
CA SER A 95 5.65 -5.34 15.55
C SER A 95 5.63 -4.32 16.70
N ASP A 96 6.64 -3.47 16.75
CA ASP A 96 6.83 -2.43 17.77
C ASP A 96 7.16 -1.06 17.13
N THR A 97 6.84 0.04 17.83
CA THR A 97 7.13 1.40 17.40
C THR A 97 7.25 2.34 18.59
N ASN A 98 8.12 3.35 18.46
CA ASN A 98 8.17 4.52 19.32
C ASN A 98 7.82 5.81 18.56
N ASP A 99 7.33 5.67 17.34
CA ASP A 99 7.08 6.78 16.44
C ASP A 99 5.74 7.47 16.76
N PRO A 100 5.71 8.80 16.90
CA PRO A 100 4.51 9.53 17.30
C PRO A 100 3.39 9.51 16.25
N ASN A 101 3.69 9.18 14.99
CA ASN A 101 2.68 9.07 13.94
C ASN A 101 2.03 7.67 13.91
N CYS A 102 2.51 6.75 14.74
CA CYS A 102 2.12 5.36 14.74
C CYS A 102 1.30 4.98 15.98
N SER A 103 0.46 3.97 15.80
CA SER A 103 -0.36 3.39 16.86
C SER A 103 -0.46 1.88 16.67
N TYR A 104 -0.67 1.16 17.78
CA TYR A 104 -0.87 -0.28 17.74
C TYR A 104 -2.22 -0.62 17.11
N GLY A 105 -2.18 -1.63 16.24
CA GLY A 105 -3.31 -2.18 15.51
C GLY A 105 -3.38 -1.65 14.07
N ALA A 106 -3.33 -2.56 13.10
CA ALA A 106 -3.61 -2.29 11.69
C ALA A 106 -5.05 -2.71 11.38
N ASP A 107 -5.90 -1.75 11.01
CA ASP A 107 -7.35 -1.94 10.76
C ASP A 107 -8.10 -2.67 11.88
N GLY A 108 -7.71 -2.40 13.13
CA GLY A 108 -8.27 -3.03 14.32
C GLY A 108 -7.73 -4.45 14.61
N GLY A 109 -6.90 -5.00 13.72
CA GLY A 109 -6.18 -6.25 13.89
C GLY A 109 -4.80 -6.09 14.55
N PRO A 110 -3.95 -7.14 14.52
CA PRO A 110 -2.57 -7.06 14.98
C PRO A 110 -1.71 -6.06 14.19
N GLY A 111 -0.54 -5.73 14.73
CA GLY A 111 0.46 -4.92 14.03
C GLY A 111 0.43 -3.44 14.40
N ILE A 112 0.85 -2.58 13.48
CA ILE A 112 1.07 -1.14 13.68
C ILE A 112 0.55 -0.37 12.49
N SER A 113 -0.18 0.71 12.75
CA SER A 113 -0.58 1.67 11.72
C SER A 113 0.00 3.04 11.98
N CYS A 114 0.70 3.57 10.98
CA CYS A 114 1.21 4.93 10.95
C CYS A 114 0.49 5.75 9.89
N ALA A 115 0.24 7.02 10.20
CA ALA A 115 -0.33 7.93 9.23
C ALA A 115 -0.01 9.39 9.50
N VAL A 116 0.06 10.17 8.42
CA VAL A 116 0.14 11.62 8.46
C VAL A 116 -0.89 12.23 7.54
N LYS A 117 -1.50 13.34 7.96
CA LYS A 117 -2.40 14.14 7.14
C LYS A 117 -1.72 15.47 6.83
N ILE A 118 -1.57 15.78 5.55
CA ILE A 118 -0.84 16.95 5.08
C ILE A 118 -1.68 17.82 4.17
N SER A 119 -1.44 19.13 4.23
CA SER A 119 -1.96 20.07 3.24
C SER A 119 -1.09 20.01 1.98
N ALA A 120 -1.56 19.39 0.91
CA ALA A 120 -0.76 19.08 -0.28
C ALA A 120 -1.60 18.98 -1.57
N SER A 121 -1.10 19.55 -2.67
CA SER A 121 -1.77 19.51 -3.98
C SER A 121 -1.94 18.07 -4.49
N TYR A 122 -2.94 17.82 -5.33
CA TYR A 122 -3.10 16.51 -6.00
C TYR A 122 -2.40 16.48 -7.37
N GLU A 123 -1.91 17.63 -7.85
CA GLU A 123 -1.25 17.77 -9.15
C GLU A 123 0.03 16.91 -9.31
N PRO A 124 0.97 16.88 -8.33
CA PRO A 124 2.19 16.12 -8.49
C PRO A 124 1.97 14.63 -8.25
N THR A 125 2.88 13.83 -8.79
CA THR A 125 3.04 12.44 -8.35
C THR A 125 3.73 12.43 -6.99
N TYR A 126 3.29 11.56 -6.11
CA TYR A 126 3.95 11.29 -4.84
C TYR A 126 4.57 9.90 -4.86
N PHE A 127 5.75 9.76 -4.26
CA PHE A 127 6.35 8.47 -4.00
C PHE A 127 6.18 8.15 -2.53
N ILE A 128 5.79 6.93 -2.18
CA ILE A 128 6.01 6.43 -0.83
C ILE A 128 7.20 5.50 -0.89
N ARG A 129 8.31 5.92 -0.27
CA ARG A 129 9.51 5.13 -0.09
C ARG A 129 9.44 4.39 1.23
N ILE A 130 9.73 3.09 1.16
CA ILE A 130 9.88 2.21 2.30
C ILE A 130 11.33 1.77 2.31
N SER A 131 12.04 1.99 3.41
CA SER A 131 13.46 1.67 3.52
C SER A 131 13.80 1.17 4.91
N SER A 132 14.76 0.25 5.01
CA SER A 132 15.31 -0.16 6.30
C SER A 132 15.89 1.05 7.04
N ALA A 133 15.53 1.22 8.30
CA ALA A 133 16.07 2.23 9.20
C ALA A 133 16.98 1.57 10.25
N GLY A 134 18.22 2.03 10.35
CA GLY A 134 19.16 1.64 11.41
C GLY A 134 19.98 0.36 11.18
N ASP A 135 20.82 0.06 12.17
CA ASP A 135 21.94 -0.89 12.07
C ASP A 135 21.53 -2.35 12.37
N GLY A 136 20.26 -2.57 12.72
CA GLY A 136 19.71 -3.79 13.31
C GLY A 136 19.24 -4.86 12.32
N GLY A 137 19.95 -5.06 11.21
CA GLY A 137 19.73 -6.19 10.29
C GLY A 137 18.39 -6.19 9.57
N ASN A 138 17.91 -5.04 9.07
CA ASN A 138 16.65 -4.90 8.31
C ASN A 138 15.39 -5.26 9.11
N ARG A 139 15.37 -4.94 10.41
CA ARG A 139 14.21 -5.16 11.26
C ARG A 139 13.31 -3.94 11.38
N THR A 140 13.88 -2.73 11.36
CA THR A 140 13.13 -1.48 11.45
C THR A 140 12.96 -0.87 10.07
N TRP A 141 11.75 -0.43 9.76
CA TRP A 141 11.34 0.06 8.45
C TRP A 141 10.65 1.40 8.58
N ARG A 142 11.01 2.33 7.69
CA ARG A 142 10.49 3.69 7.63
C ARG A 142 9.70 3.92 6.36
N GLY A 143 8.53 4.55 6.50
CA GLY A 143 7.74 5.06 5.39
C GLY A 143 7.92 6.57 5.24
N THR A 144 8.28 7.02 4.05
CA THR A 144 8.46 8.44 3.71
C THR A 144 7.68 8.79 2.47
N LEU A 145 6.85 9.84 2.56
CA LEU A 145 6.17 10.44 1.41
C LEU A 145 7.09 11.47 0.75
N ILE A 146 7.27 11.40 -0.57
CA ILE A 146 8.16 12.26 -1.34
C ILE A 146 7.36 12.90 -2.48
N GLU A 147 7.32 14.24 -2.53
CA GLU A 147 6.68 14.98 -3.61
C GLU A 147 7.59 15.07 -4.85
N HIS A 148 7.10 14.60 -5.99
CA HIS A 148 7.84 14.70 -7.26
C HIS A 148 8.01 16.14 -7.70
N GLY A 149 9.19 16.50 -8.17
CA GLY A 149 9.52 17.82 -8.74
C GLY A 149 10.23 18.75 -7.77
N ASN A 150 9.84 18.78 -6.48
CA ASN A 150 10.53 19.56 -5.46
C ASN A 150 11.32 18.70 -4.45
N GLY A 151 11.07 17.38 -4.41
CA GLY A 151 11.75 16.45 -3.51
C GLY A 151 11.37 16.62 -2.04
N LYS A 152 10.26 17.31 -1.73
CA LYS A 152 9.81 17.51 -0.35
C LYS A 152 9.46 16.16 0.26
N GLU A 153 10.16 15.83 1.34
CA GLU A 153 9.92 14.62 2.12
C GLU A 153 9.01 14.88 3.32
N THR A 154 8.18 13.90 3.64
CA THR A 154 7.35 13.88 4.85
C THR A 154 7.43 12.49 5.45
N HIS A 155 7.91 12.42 6.68
CA HIS A 155 7.96 11.19 7.47
C HIS A 155 6.53 10.70 7.78
N ILE A 156 6.18 9.50 7.33
CA ILE A 156 4.86 8.89 7.60
C ILE A 156 4.90 8.16 8.94
N GLY A 157 5.96 7.40 9.19
CA GLY A 157 6.16 6.65 10.41
C GLY A 157 7.25 5.59 10.30
N GLU A 158 7.57 4.97 11.42
CA GLU A 158 8.58 3.93 11.53
C GLU A 158 8.08 2.81 12.45
N TRP A 159 8.32 1.55 12.07
CA TRP A 159 8.03 0.41 12.92
C TRP A 159 9.08 -0.68 12.76
N THR A 160 9.18 -1.53 13.77
CA THR A 160 10.11 -2.64 13.88
C THR A 160 9.35 -3.95 13.78
N LEU A 161 9.79 -4.84 12.90
CA LEU A 161 9.24 -6.18 12.72
C LEU A 161 9.56 -7.09 13.91
N PRO A 162 8.81 -8.17 14.15
CA PRO A 162 9.22 -9.19 15.13
C PRO A 162 10.48 -9.94 14.69
N GLU A 163 10.66 -10.16 13.38
CA GLU A 163 11.84 -10.82 12.80
C GLU A 163 12.49 -9.95 11.71
N ALA A 164 13.82 -9.97 11.65
CA ALA A 164 14.58 -9.33 10.58
C ALA A 164 14.21 -9.94 9.22
N GLY A 165 13.97 -9.11 8.21
CA GLY A 165 13.62 -9.59 6.87
C GLY A 165 13.65 -8.48 5.85
N LYS A 166 13.89 -8.83 4.59
CA LYS A 166 13.84 -7.89 3.46
C LYS A 166 12.47 -7.94 2.79
N ILE A 167 12.13 -6.90 2.04
CA ILE A 167 10.89 -6.83 1.27
C ILE A 167 10.96 -7.83 0.11
N ARG A 168 9.91 -8.63 -0.12
CA ARG A 168 9.87 -9.48 -1.31
C ARG A 168 9.65 -8.64 -2.56
N SER A 169 10.13 -9.13 -3.71
CA SER A 169 10.18 -8.35 -4.95
C SER A 169 8.89 -8.37 -5.79
N ASN A 170 7.77 -8.86 -5.25
CA ASN A 170 6.47 -8.85 -5.91
C ASN A 170 5.36 -8.91 -4.87
N PHE A 171 4.22 -8.27 -5.18
CA PHE A 171 2.99 -8.38 -4.40
C PHE A 171 1.82 -7.72 -5.18
N ILE A 172 0.74 -7.39 -4.49
CA ILE A 172 -0.44 -6.71 -5.05
C ILE A 172 -0.57 -5.25 -4.61
N GLY A 173 -1.28 -4.47 -5.42
CA GLY A 173 -1.83 -3.16 -5.09
C GLY A 173 -3.35 -3.18 -5.22
N LEU A 174 -4.01 -2.19 -4.63
CA LEU A 174 -5.47 -2.12 -4.55
C LEU A 174 -5.99 -0.68 -4.60
N VAL A 175 -7.19 -0.56 -5.17
CA VAL A 175 -8.09 0.58 -4.98
C VAL A 175 -9.27 0.08 -4.15
N GLU A 176 -9.38 0.57 -2.93
CA GLU A 176 -10.47 0.21 -2.02
C GLU A 176 -11.35 1.42 -1.74
N TYR A 177 -12.67 1.23 -1.75
CA TYR A 177 -13.61 2.19 -1.20
C TYR A 177 -14.03 1.77 0.20
N PHE A 178 -13.19 2.07 1.22
CA PHE A 178 -13.31 1.52 2.57
C PHE A 178 -14.64 1.76 3.32
N PRO A 179 -15.53 2.74 3.01
CA PRO A 179 -16.85 2.83 3.63
C PRO A 179 -17.80 1.67 3.35
N TRP A 180 -17.49 0.81 2.36
CA TRP A 180 -18.27 -0.40 2.03
C TRP A 180 -18.56 -1.31 3.23
N ASN A 181 -17.69 -1.31 4.24
CA ASN A 181 -17.84 -2.12 5.44
C ASN A 181 -18.92 -1.59 6.41
N LEU A 182 -19.50 -0.41 6.13
CA LEU A 182 -20.58 0.21 6.90
C LEU A 182 -21.94 0.17 6.17
N ASP A 183 -21.94 0.14 4.83
CA ASP A 183 -23.14 0.04 3.99
C ASP A 183 -22.71 -0.57 2.64
N PRO A 184 -23.26 -1.72 2.18
CA PRO A 184 -22.93 -2.28 0.87
C PRO A 184 -23.49 -1.36 -0.22
N ASP A 185 -22.74 -0.34 -0.59
CA ASP A 185 -23.09 0.60 -1.65
C ASP A 185 -23.13 -0.14 -3.00
N GLU A 186 -24.23 0.03 -3.74
CA GLU A 186 -24.31 -0.39 -5.13
C GLU A 186 -23.21 0.31 -5.95
N CYS A 187 -22.60 -0.39 -6.92
CA CYS A 187 -21.56 0.17 -7.80
C CYS A 187 -22.00 1.50 -8.46
N SER A 188 -23.30 1.68 -8.70
CA SER A 188 -23.92 2.90 -9.25
C SER A 188 -23.77 4.14 -8.35
N ARG A 189 -23.51 3.95 -7.06
CA ARG A 189 -23.41 5.01 -6.04
C ARG A 189 -21.97 5.34 -5.66
N LEU A 190 -21.00 4.51 -6.07
CA LEU A 190 -19.59 4.75 -5.80
C LEU A 190 -19.16 6.07 -6.46
N PRO A 191 -18.55 7.00 -5.71
CA PRO A 191 -18.02 8.21 -6.32
C PRO A 191 -16.96 7.84 -7.37
N ARG A 192 -16.98 8.51 -8.52
CA ARG A 192 -15.89 8.36 -9.50
C ARG A 192 -14.56 8.70 -8.82
N THR A 193 -13.58 7.82 -9.00
CA THR A 193 -12.22 7.99 -8.51
C THR A 193 -11.22 7.60 -9.60
N GLU A 194 -10.01 8.13 -9.49
CA GLU A 194 -8.94 7.84 -10.44
C GLU A 194 -7.59 7.96 -9.74
N VAL A 195 -6.76 6.94 -9.92
CA VAL A 195 -5.37 6.92 -9.48
C VAL A 195 -4.53 6.30 -10.60
N SER A 196 -3.35 6.84 -10.83
CA SER A 196 -2.33 6.17 -11.64
C SER A 196 -1.24 5.65 -10.72
N PHE A 197 -1.04 4.33 -10.73
CA PHE A 197 0.11 3.70 -10.09
C PHE A 197 1.28 3.64 -11.07
N GLY A 198 2.43 4.18 -10.67
CA GLY A 198 3.65 4.06 -11.46
C GLY A 198 4.42 2.78 -11.14
N HIS A 199 5.35 2.39 -12.00
CA HIS A 199 6.22 1.25 -11.74
C HIS A 199 7.06 1.47 -10.47
N PRO A 200 7.18 0.45 -9.59
CA PRO A 200 8.01 0.58 -8.40
C PRO A 200 9.49 0.70 -8.77
N THR A 201 10.25 1.38 -7.92
CA THR A 201 11.71 1.49 -8.03
C THR A 201 12.37 1.04 -6.75
N SER A 202 13.61 0.58 -6.82
CA SER A 202 14.43 0.20 -5.66
C SER A 202 15.87 0.59 -5.93
N GLU A 203 16.58 1.01 -4.88
CA GLU A 203 18.03 1.28 -4.89
C GLU A 203 18.84 0.02 -4.50
N THR A 204 18.15 -1.06 -4.14
CA THR A 204 18.77 -2.35 -3.80
C THR A 204 19.59 -2.89 -4.99
N CYS A 205 20.86 -3.22 -4.75
CA CYS A 205 21.76 -3.74 -5.78
C CYS A 205 21.16 -5.00 -6.44
N GLY A 206 21.04 -5.01 -7.77
CA GLY A 206 20.48 -6.12 -8.53
C GLY A 206 18.95 -6.07 -8.75
N ALA A 207 18.25 -5.13 -8.09
CA ALA A 207 16.84 -4.86 -8.37
C ALA A 207 16.70 -4.05 -9.68
N GLN A 208 15.99 -4.59 -10.67
CA GLN A 208 15.75 -3.91 -11.94
C GLN A 208 14.38 -4.25 -12.54
N GLY A 209 13.89 -3.33 -13.38
CA GLY A 209 12.69 -3.54 -14.17
C GLY A 209 11.44 -3.71 -13.32
N GLY A 210 11.25 -2.84 -12.32
CA GLY A 210 10.00 -2.76 -11.59
C GLY A 210 8.84 -2.53 -12.55
N GLU A 211 7.74 -3.23 -12.35
CA GLU A 211 6.56 -3.15 -13.20
C GLU A 211 5.27 -3.23 -12.39
N ILE A 212 4.20 -2.68 -12.95
CA ILE A 212 2.83 -2.85 -12.47
C ILE A 212 2.05 -3.43 -13.63
N THR A 213 1.35 -4.52 -13.36
CA THR A 213 0.41 -5.16 -14.28
C THR A 213 -0.99 -5.08 -13.67
N GLU A 214 -1.98 -4.78 -14.49
CA GLU A 214 -3.37 -4.74 -14.04
C GLU A 214 -3.94 -6.16 -14.02
N THR A 215 -4.48 -6.57 -12.88
CA THR A 215 -5.28 -7.80 -12.80
C THR A 215 -6.57 -7.46 -12.07
N ALA A 216 -7.61 -7.24 -12.87
CA ALA A 216 -8.99 -6.97 -12.51
C ALA A 216 -9.30 -5.53 -12.04
N SER A 217 -10.01 -4.81 -12.90
CA SER A 217 -10.91 -3.71 -12.54
C SER A 217 -12.35 -4.24 -12.47
N VAL A 218 -13.13 -3.79 -11.48
CA VAL A 218 -14.58 -3.91 -11.51
C VAL A 218 -15.09 -2.91 -12.54
N THR A 219 -15.28 -3.36 -13.77
CA THR A 219 -15.86 -2.55 -14.84
C THR A 219 -17.38 -2.65 -14.76
N ASP A 220 -18.04 -1.50 -14.60
CA ASP A 220 -19.47 -1.34 -14.90
C ASP A 220 -19.66 -1.65 -16.40
N GLY A 221 -20.35 -2.77 -16.66
CA GLY A 221 -20.88 -3.09 -17.96
C GLY A 221 -22.02 -2.14 -18.29
N ARG A 222 -21.72 -1.08 -19.02
CA ARG A 222 -22.72 -0.44 -19.88
C ARG A 222 -22.94 -1.25 -21.14
#